data_AF-A0A953I515-F1
#
_entry.id   AF-A0A953I515-F1
#
_cell.length_a   1.000
_cell.length_b   1.000
_cell.length_c   1.000
_cell.angle_alpha   90.00
_cell.angle_beta   90.00
_cell.angle_gamma   90.00
#
_symmetry.space_group_name_H-M   'P 1'
#
loop_
_entity.id
_entity.type
_entity.pdbx_description
1 polymer ?
#
loop_
_entity_poly.entity_id
_entity_poly.type
_entity_poly.pdbx_seq_one_letter_code
_entity_poly.pdbx_strand_id
1 'polypeptide(L)'
;RYLRDTQTGLRALPISLWEWATEIAGDRFEYETNCLVQAMKQGIPMAEMPIQTLYFNKNEGTHYRTLRDSWPIFKILISHLGAYALAGALASLAALAVFACVDLVWLKALAPAARLFAASTVSAAAGSLVRLVLHWLLRVRTERNMTDATATYYLLVAAQMLASYLVVLATHVLTRWTAVWIKLVADIVLAVVGYQIHPRWLFKSHRGIEGA
;
A
#
# COMPACT_ATOMS: atom_id res chain seq x y z
N ARG A 1 -4.89 3.61 17.45
CA ARG A 1 -4.70 3.01 18.80
C ARG A 1 -4.42 1.52 18.60
N TYR A 2 -3.46 0.92 19.31
CA TYR A 2 -3.12 -0.49 19.16
C TYR A 2 -4.06 -1.35 20.03
N LEU A 3 -4.64 -2.38 19.44
CA LEU A 3 -5.42 -3.42 20.12
C LEU A 3 -4.57 -4.69 20.15
N ARG A 4 -4.37 -5.28 21.33
CA ARG A 4 -3.62 -6.53 21.54
C ARG A 4 -4.41 -7.74 21.06
N ASP A 5 -5.72 -7.75 21.23
CA ASP A 5 -6.59 -8.86 20.84
C ASP A 5 -7.73 -8.36 19.94
N THR A 6 -7.53 -8.52 18.64
CA THR A 6 -8.54 -8.19 17.61
C THR A 6 -9.44 -9.36 17.26
N GLN A 7 -9.18 -10.56 17.80
CA GLN A 7 -9.88 -11.79 17.46
C GLN A 7 -10.93 -12.20 18.51
N THR A 8 -11.01 -11.49 19.63
CA THR A 8 -12.09 -11.67 20.60
C THR A 8 -13.46 -11.29 20.03
N GLY A 9 -14.44 -12.19 20.23
CA GLY A 9 -15.86 -11.93 19.99
C GLY A 9 -16.62 -11.41 21.22
N LEU A 10 -15.95 -11.30 22.38
CA LEU A 10 -16.58 -10.71 23.57
C LEU A 10 -16.37 -9.19 23.55
N ARG A 11 -17.46 -8.46 23.36
CA ARG A 11 -17.43 -7.00 23.26
C ARG A 11 -18.58 -6.39 24.03
N ALA A 12 -18.28 -5.38 24.83
CA ALA A 12 -19.27 -4.56 25.48
C ALA A 12 -19.52 -3.32 24.63
N LEU A 13 -20.77 -3.13 24.17
CA LEU A 13 -21.20 -1.95 23.45
C LEU A 13 -22.19 -1.17 24.33
N PRO A 14 -22.03 0.16 24.48
CA PRO A 14 -23.05 0.98 25.11
C PRO A 14 -24.35 0.91 24.30
N ILE A 15 -25.49 1.00 24.99
CA ILE A 15 -26.80 0.88 24.34
C ILE A 15 -27.04 1.94 23.25
N SER A 16 -26.37 3.09 23.36
CA SER A 16 -26.40 4.15 22.35
C SER A 16 -25.82 3.74 20.99
N LEU A 17 -25.00 2.68 20.94
CA LEU A 17 -24.43 2.14 19.71
C LEU A 17 -25.22 0.92 19.17
N TRP A 18 -26.41 0.65 19.72
CA TRP A 18 -27.23 -0.49 19.28
C TRP A 18 -27.60 -0.41 17.79
N GLU A 19 -28.15 0.71 17.34
CA GLU A 19 -28.55 0.90 15.94
C GLU A 19 -27.34 0.74 15.01
N TRP A 20 -26.23 1.40 15.35
CA TRP A 20 -24.96 1.24 14.65
C TRP A 20 -24.51 -0.22 14.56
N ALA A 21 -24.59 -0.96 15.66
CA ALA A 21 -24.19 -2.37 15.71
C ALA A 21 -25.04 -3.24 14.77
N THR A 22 -26.33 -2.95 14.64
CA THR A 22 -27.22 -3.70 13.74
C THR A 22 -27.03 -3.39 12.25
N GLU A 23 -26.47 -2.23 11.91
CA GLU A 23 -26.19 -1.84 10.52
C GLU A 23 -24.88 -2.41 9.97
N ILE A 24 -24.02 -2.95 10.84
CA ILE A 24 -22.74 -3.52 10.42
C ILE A 24 -22.97 -4.80 9.62
N ALA A 25 -22.55 -4.77 8.35
CA ALA A 25 -22.66 -5.90 7.45
C ALA A 25 -21.76 -7.08 7.86
N GLY A 26 -22.18 -8.29 7.48
CA GLY A 26 -21.43 -9.53 7.66
C GLY A 26 -21.98 -10.41 8.78
N ASP A 27 -21.52 -11.66 8.82
CA ASP A 27 -21.93 -12.66 9.82
C ASP A 27 -20.73 -13.18 10.61
N ARG A 28 -20.95 -13.60 11.87
CA ARG A 28 -19.94 -14.22 12.74
C ARG A 28 -18.61 -13.46 12.73
N PHE A 29 -17.51 -14.07 12.28
CA PHE A 29 -16.17 -13.48 12.27
C PHE A 29 -16.04 -12.27 11.34
N GLU A 30 -16.83 -12.23 10.25
CA GLU A 30 -16.87 -11.07 9.36
C GLU A 30 -17.49 -9.86 10.07
N TYR A 31 -18.61 -10.08 10.77
CA TYR A 31 -19.23 -9.06 11.61
C TYR A 31 -18.24 -8.53 12.65
N GLU A 32 -17.54 -9.43 13.34
CA GLU A 32 -16.54 -9.02 14.35
C GLU A 32 -15.42 -8.17 13.75
N THR A 33 -14.97 -8.49 12.54
CA THR A 33 -13.92 -7.70 11.87
C THR A 33 -14.47 -6.35 11.40
N ASN A 34 -15.66 -6.34 10.80
CA ASN A 34 -16.31 -5.14 10.31
C ASN A 34 -16.65 -4.18 11.45
N CYS A 35 -17.06 -4.68 12.60
CA CYS A 35 -17.32 -3.88 13.79
C CYS A 35 -16.07 -3.09 14.23
N LEU A 36 -14.90 -3.74 14.30
CA LEU A 36 -13.63 -3.06 14.60
C LEU A 36 -13.25 -2.04 13.52
N VAL A 37 -13.35 -2.41 12.24
CA VAL A 37 -13.01 -1.52 11.13
C VAL A 37 -13.91 -0.28 11.10
N GLN A 38 -15.21 -0.45 11.29
CA GLN A 38 -16.19 0.64 11.32
C GLN A 38 -16.02 1.52 12.55
N ALA A 39 -15.77 0.93 13.72
CA ALA A 39 -15.50 1.68 14.95
C ALA A 39 -14.26 2.57 14.78
N MET A 40 -13.18 2.05 14.19
CA MET A 40 -11.99 2.85 13.87
C MET A 40 -12.29 3.97 12.88
N LYS A 41 -13.03 3.68 11.80
CA LYS A 41 -13.36 4.66 10.75
C LYS A 41 -14.24 5.80 11.28
N GLN A 42 -15.14 5.51 12.20
CA GLN A 42 -16.05 6.48 12.80
C GLN A 42 -15.47 7.15 14.05
N GLY A 43 -14.24 6.80 14.45
CA GLY A 43 -13.58 7.37 15.61
C GLY A 43 -14.22 6.97 16.96
N ILE A 44 -14.93 5.85 17.01
CA ILE A 44 -15.55 5.35 18.23
C ILE A 44 -14.44 4.94 19.22
N PRO A 45 -14.42 5.47 20.46
CA PRO A 45 -13.41 5.11 21.45
C PRO A 45 -13.49 3.63 21.82
N MET A 46 -12.36 2.92 21.69
CA MET A 46 -12.24 1.51 22.07
C MET A 46 -11.23 1.33 23.20
N ALA A 47 -11.55 0.46 24.17
CA ALA A 47 -10.67 0.08 25.27
C ALA A 47 -10.65 -1.45 25.42
N GLU A 48 -9.46 -1.99 25.71
CA GLU A 48 -9.31 -3.41 26.04
C GLU A 48 -9.33 -3.60 27.54
N MET A 49 -10.16 -4.53 28.01
CA MET A 49 -10.19 -4.94 29.41
C MET A 49 -9.72 -6.40 29.48
N PRO A 50 -8.59 -6.70 30.14
CA PRO A 50 -8.10 -8.07 30.25
C PRO A 50 -9.09 -8.89 31.08
N ILE A 51 -9.52 -10.02 30.52
CA ILE A 51 -10.35 -11.00 31.20
C ILE A 51 -9.63 -12.35 31.24
N GLN A 52 -9.95 -13.16 32.24
CA GLN A 52 -9.41 -14.51 32.33
C GLN A 52 -10.13 -15.42 31.31
N THR A 53 -9.37 -16.04 30.41
CA THR A 53 -9.89 -16.99 29.44
C THR A 53 -10.18 -18.34 30.09
N LEU A 54 -11.46 -18.64 30.31
CA LEU A 54 -11.91 -19.95 30.79
C LEU A 54 -12.21 -20.86 29.59
N TYR A 55 -11.30 -21.79 29.27
CA TYR A 55 -11.51 -22.78 28.21
C TYR A 55 -12.21 -24.01 28.79
N PHE A 56 -13.51 -24.18 28.53
CA PHE A 56 -14.22 -25.42 28.80
C PHE A 56 -14.14 -26.35 27.57
N ASN A 57 -13.80 -27.64 27.76
CA ASN A 57 -13.74 -28.67 26.71
C ASN A 57 -12.99 -28.28 25.42
N LYS A 58 -11.82 -27.64 25.53
CA LYS A 58 -10.92 -27.34 24.38
C LYS A 58 -11.61 -26.74 23.13
N ASN A 59 -12.71 -26.01 23.29
CA ASN A 59 -13.44 -25.42 22.15
C ASN A 59 -13.97 -26.45 21.12
N GLU A 60 -14.40 -27.66 21.54
CA GLU A 60 -14.97 -28.68 20.62
C GLU A 60 -16.19 -28.20 19.81
N GLY A 61 -16.91 -27.16 20.25
CA GLY A 61 -18.05 -26.58 19.52
C GLY A 61 -17.69 -25.51 18.47
N THR A 62 -16.47 -24.95 18.51
CA THR A 62 -16.07 -23.86 17.61
C THR A 62 -15.35 -24.41 16.39
N HIS A 63 -16.13 -24.98 15.47
CA HIS A 63 -15.65 -25.29 14.13
C HIS A 63 -15.38 -23.99 13.34
N TYR A 64 -14.17 -23.46 13.48
CA TYR A 64 -13.65 -22.42 12.60
C TYR A 64 -13.45 -23.03 11.21
N ARG A 65 -14.20 -22.54 10.20
CA ARG A 65 -14.03 -23.00 8.82
C ARG A 65 -13.02 -22.08 8.15
N THR A 66 -11.74 -22.42 8.35
CA THR A 66 -10.54 -21.59 8.04
C THR A 66 -10.58 -20.87 6.70
N LEU A 67 -11.09 -21.49 5.65
CA LEU A 67 -11.09 -20.92 4.30
C LEU A 67 -12.32 -20.04 4.00
N ARG A 68 -13.48 -20.34 4.59
CA ARG A 68 -14.74 -19.60 4.32
C ARG A 68 -14.85 -18.33 5.15
N ASP A 69 -14.37 -18.39 6.39
CA ASP A 69 -14.45 -17.28 7.35
C ASP A 69 -13.31 -16.26 7.15
N SER A 70 -12.19 -16.65 6.53
CA SER A 70 -11.10 -15.74 6.17
C SER A 70 -11.36 -14.95 4.88
N TRP A 71 -12.22 -15.44 4.00
CA TRP A 71 -12.45 -14.86 2.66
C TRP A 71 -13.02 -13.42 2.70
N PRO A 72 -13.98 -13.08 3.57
CA PRO A 72 -14.50 -11.72 3.63
C PRO A 72 -13.49 -10.72 4.22
N ILE A 73 -12.69 -11.16 5.20
CA ILE A 73 -11.57 -10.38 5.76
C ILE A 73 -10.53 -10.13 4.66
N PHE A 74 -10.19 -11.15 3.88
CA PHE A 74 -9.36 -11.01 2.69
C PHE A 74 -9.97 -10.04 1.68
N LYS A 75 -11.30 -10.07 1.46
CA LYS A 75 -11.98 -9.16 0.53
C LYS A 75 -11.90 -7.70 0.98
N ILE A 76 -12.03 -7.41 2.28
CA ILE A 76 -11.89 -6.06 2.83
C ILE A 76 -10.43 -5.59 2.70
N LEU A 77 -9.46 -6.44 3.05
CA LEU A 77 -8.05 -6.13 2.94
C LEU A 77 -7.63 -5.94 1.48
N ILE A 78 -8.07 -6.80 0.57
CA ILE A 78 -7.87 -6.70 -0.89
C ILE A 78 -8.63 -5.49 -1.46
N SER A 79 -9.78 -5.09 -0.94
CA SER A 79 -10.48 -3.91 -1.47
C SER A 79 -9.68 -2.63 -1.24
N HIS A 80 -9.03 -2.49 -0.07
CA HIS A 80 -8.24 -1.31 0.27
C HIS A 80 -6.79 -1.41 -0.21
N LEU A 81 -6.09 -2.52 0.07
CA LEU A 81 -4.71 -2.73 -0.41
C LEU A 81 -4.68 -3.06 -1.90
N GLY A 82 -5.64 -3.81 -2.42
CA GLY A 82 -5.66 -4.24 -3.81
C GLY A 82 -5.92 -3.09 -4.77
N ALA A 83 -6.76 -2.10 -4.44
CA ALA A 83 -6.90 -0.91 -5.28
C ALA A 83 -5.59 -0.11 -5.36
N TYR A 84 -4.90 0.07 -4.23
CA TYR A 84 -3.59 0.75 -4.18
C TYR A 84 -2.50 -0.06 -4.92
N ALA A 85 -2.43 -1.37 -4.68
CA ALA A 85 -1.49 -2.26 -5.35
C ALA A 85 -1.74 -2.34 -6.85
N LEU A 86 -3.01 -2.41 -7.28
CA LEU A 86 -3.41 -2.41 -8.68
C LEU A 86 -3.05 -1.08 -9.35
N ALA A 87 -3.34 0.05 -8.70
CA ALA A 87 -2.93 1.36 -9.19
C ALA A 87 -1.41 1.45 -9.37
N GLY A 88 -0.65 0.93 -8.40
CA GLY A 88 0.81 0.88 -8.47
C GLY A 88 1.34 -0.04 -9.57
N ALA A 89 0.74 -1.21 -9.76
CA ALA A 89 1.12 -2.17 -10.79
C ALA A 89 0.86 -1.60 -12.19
N LEU A 90 -0.33 -1.04 -12.43
CA LEU A 90 -0.69 -0.42 -13.71
C LEU A 90 0.19 0.78 -14.03
N ALA A 91 0.47 1.63 -13.06
CA ALA A 91 1.40 2.76 -13.24
C ALA A 91 2.83 2.29 -13.59
N SER A 92 3.30 1.21 -12.97
CA SER A 92 4.64 0.65 -13.24
C SER A 92 4.71 -0.01 -14.62
N LEU A 93 3.65 -0.70 -15.03
CA LEU A 93 3.55 -1.28 -16.38
C LEU A 93 3.55 -0.20 -17.46
N ALA A 94 2.78 0.87 -17.26
CA ALA A 94 2.76 2.01 -18.15
C ALA A 94 4.13 2.70 -18.23
N ALA A 95 4.80 2.90 -17.09
CA ALA A 95 6.14 3.47 -17.03
C ALA A 95 7.16 2.61 -17.81
N LEU A 96 7.11 1.29 -17.66
CA LEU A 96 8.00 0.37 -18.39
C LEU A 96 7.73 0.40 -19.90
N ALA A 97 6.46 0.44 -20.31
CA ALA A 97 6.09 0.56 -21.72
C ALA A 97 6.61 1.87 -22.34
N VAL A 98 6.47 2.99 -21.62
CA VAL A 98 7.01 4.29 -22.03
C VAL A 98 8.54 4.23 -22.12
N PHE A 99 9.22 3.64 -21.13
CA PHE A 99 10.66 3.47 -21.17
C PHE A 99 11.12 2.68 -22.39
N ALA A 100 10.48 1.54 -22.66
CA ALA A 100 10.80 0.70 -23.81
C ALA A 100 10.56 1.44 -25.13
N CYS A 101 9.47 2.19 -25.26
CA CYS A 101 9.20 3.00 -26.45
C CYS A 101 10.27 4.08 -26.66
N VAL A 102 10.65 4.81 -25.62
CA VAL A 102 11.63 5.89 -25.72
C VAL A 102 13.04 5.35 -26.00
N ASP A 103 13.46 4.27 -25.32
CA ASP A 103 14.78 3.65 -25.49
C ASP A 103 14.95 2.94 -26.85
N LEU A 104 13.89 2.22 -27.30
CA LEU A 104 13.95 1.37 -28.49
C LEU A 104 13.50 2.06 -29.77
N VAL A 105 12.83 3.22 -29.73
CA VAL A 105 12.31 3.88 -30.94
C VAL A 105 12.89 5.27 -31.12
N TRP A 106 12.91 6.10 -30.08
CA TRP A 106 13.16 7.54 -30.24
C TRP A 106 14.62 7.95 -30.07
N LEU A 107 15.38 7.27 -29.20
CA LEU A 107 16.68 7.77 -28.75
C LEU A 107 17.89 6.92 -29.18
N LYS A 108 17.74 5.96 -30.11
CA LYS A 108 18.83 5.03 -30.50
C LYS A 108 20.12 5.71 -30.96
N ALA A 109 20.03 6.94 -31.48
CA ALA A 109 21.18 7.70 -32.01
C ALA A 109 22.03 8.39 -30.92
N LEU A 110 21.56 8.44 -29.67
CA LEU A 110 22.25 9.09 -28.56
C LEU A 110 23.20 8.13 -27.84
N ALA A 111 24.20 8.71 -27.15
CA ALA A 111 25.07 7.96 -26.26
C ALA A 111 24.24 7.20 -25.19
N PRO A 112 24.64 5.97 -24.78
CA PRO A 112 23.86 5.13 -23.87
C PRO A 112 23.44 5.83 -22.57
N ALA A 113 24.32 6.65 -21.99
CA ALA A 113 24.03 7.38 -20.76
C ALA A 113 22.90 8.42 -20.94
N ALA A 114 23.01 9.29 -21.95
CA ALA A 114 22.00 10.32 -22.23
C ALA A 114 20.65 9.70 -22.60
N ARG A 115 20.66 8.64 -23.40
CA ARG A 115 19.46 7.87 -23.79
C ARG A 115 18.73 7.30 -22.57
N LEU A 116 19.45 6.56 -21.72
CA LEU A 116 18.86 5.89 -20.56
C LEU A 116 18.36 6.90 -19.52
N PHE A 117 19.05 8.04 -19.37
CA PHE A 117 18.63 9.11 -18.47
C PHE A 117 17.33 9.77 -18.95
N ALA A 118 17.26 10.13 -20.24
CA ALA A 118 16.05 10.71 -20.83
C ALA A 118 14.86 9.73 -20.77
N ALA A 119 15.09 8.46 -21.13
CA ALA A 119 14.06 7.42 -21.05
C ALA A 119 13.56 7.21 -19.61
N SER A 120 14.46 7.22 -18.62
CA SER A 120 14.10 7.08 -17.20
C SER A 120 13.27 8.27 -16.69
N THR A 121 13.63 9.48 -17.11
CA THR A 121 12.90 10.72 -16.74
C THR A 121 11.49 10.73 -17.32
N VAL A 122 11.34 10.44 -18.62
CA VAL A 122 10.03 10.41 -19.29
C VAL A 122 9.16 9.29 -18.73
N SER A 123 9.74 8.11 -18.46
CA SER A 123 9.08 6.98 -17.82
C SER A 123 8.59 7.32 -16.41
N ALA A 124 9.40 7.99 -15.59
CA ALA A 124 9.02 8.41 -14.25
C ALA A 124 7.88 9.44 -14.26
N ALA A 125 7.94 10.42 -15.16
CA ALA A 125 6.87 11.40 -15.33
C ALA A 125 5.54 10.73 -15.73
N ALA A 126 5.57 9.86 -16.75
CA ALA A 126 4.39 9.13 -17.21
C ALA A 126 3.81 8.21 -16.12
N GLY A 127 4.68 7.46 -15.42
CA GLY A 127 4.27 6.58 -14.33
C GLY A 127 3.62 7.35 -13.17
N SER A 128 4.16 8.52 -12.81
CA SER A 128 3.57 9.38 -11.78
C SER A 128 2.20 9.92 -12.20
N LEU A 129 2.03 10.34 -13.45
CA LEU A 129 0.74 10.81 -13.97
C LEU A 129 -0.31 9.70 -13.96
N VAL A 130 0.02 8.52 -14.46
CA VAL A 130 -0.89 7.36 -14.45
C VAL A 130 -1.29 7.01 -13.03
N ARG A 131 -0.35 7.03 -12.08
CA ARG A 131 -0.64 6.78 -10.67
C ARG A 131 -1.62 7.82 -10.09
N LEU A 132 -1.43 9.10 -10.38
CA LEU A 132 -2.34 10.17 -9.95
C LEU A 132 -3.75 9.96 -10.51
N VAL A 133 -3.86 9.67 -11.80
CA VAL A 133 -5.14 9.39 -12.48
C VAL A 133 -5.82 8.16 -11.86
N LEU A 134 -5.08 7.08 -11.63
CA LEU A 134 -5.62 5.86 -11.03
C LEU A 134 -6.05 6.06 -9.57
N HIS A 135 -5.28 6.81 -8.77
CA HIS A 135 -5.69 7.14 -7.41
C HIS A 135 -7.00 7.96 -7.40
N TRP A 136 -7.16 8.88 -8.36
CA TRP A 136 -8.39 9.66 -8.51
C TRP A 136 -9.57 8.78 -8.97
N LEU A 137 -9.39 7.97 -10.02
CA LEU A 137 -10.44 7.08 -10.57
C LEU A 137 -10.88 6.00 -9.58
N LEU A 138 -9.93 5.37 -8.90
CA LEU A 138 -10.20 4.32 -7.91
C LEU A 138 -10.58 4.89 -6.54
N ARG A 139 -10.69 6.22 -6.40
CA ARG A 139 -11.03 6.94 -5.16
C ARG A 139 -10.24 6.42 -3.95
N VAL A 140 -8.95 6.18 -4.15
CA VAL A 140 -8.08 5.66 -3.09
C VAL A 140 -7.90 6.75 -2.04
N ARG A 141 -8.58 6.60 -0.91
CA ARG A 141 -8.57 7.61 0.16
C ARG A 141 -7.18 7.67 0.78
N THR A 142 -6.49 8.78 0.60
CA THR A 142 -5.19 9.04 1.24
C THR A 142 -5.45 9.77 2.55
N GLU A 143 -5.07 9.20 3.68
CA GLU A 143 -5.39 9.73 5.02
C GLU A 143 -4.55 10.95 5.45
N ARG A 144 -3.96 11.73 4.53
CA ARG A 144 -3.00 12.79 4.89
C ARG A 144 -3.20 14.12 4.16
N ASN A 145 -2.97 15.21 4.90
CA ASN A 145 -2.92 16.58 4.38
C ASN A 145 -1.87 16.69 3.26
N MET A 146 -2.31 17.21 2.11
CA MET A 146 -1.65 17.09 0.80
C MET A 146 -0.39 17.96 0.62
N THR A 147 -0.18 19.01 1.43
CA THR A 147 0.87 20.02 1.14
C THR A 147 2.27 19.59 1.57
N ASP A 148 2.46 19.00 2.75
CA ASP A 148 3.80 18.57 3.21
C ASP A 148 4.20 17.19 2.66
N ALA A 149 3.22 16.36 2.32
CA ALA A 149 3.44 15.01 1.80
C ALA A 149 3.88 15.00 0.33
N THR A 150 3.50 16.01 -0.46
CA THR A 150 3.79 16.07 -1.90
C THR A 150 5.27 16.30 -2.20
N ALA A 151 5.94 17.22 -1.50
CA ALA A 151 7.37 17.47 -1.69
C ALA A 151 8.22 16.23 -1.34
N THR A 152 7.92 15.60 -0.20
CA THR A 152 8.59 14.36 0.24
C THR A 152 8.35 13.21 -0.74
N TYR A 153 7.13 13.10 -1.29
CA TYR A 153 6.80 12.11 -2.31
C TYR A 153 7.60 12.32 -3.60
N TYR A 154 7.66 13.54 -4.14
CA TYR A 154 8.41 13.80 -5.38
C TYR A 154 9.92 13.66 -5.21
N LEU A 155 10.47 14.02 -4.04
CA LEU A 155 11.86 13.75 -3.69
C LEU A 155 12.16 12.24 -3.74
N LEU A 156 11.24 11.43 -3.20
CA LEU A 156 11.37 9.99 -3.19
C LEU A 156 11.26 9.37 -4.59
N VAL A 157 10.35 9.88 -5.43
CA VAL A 157 10.25 9.50 -6.85
C VAL A 157 11.54 9.84 -7.58
N ALA A 158 12.12 11.02 -7.35
CA ALA A 158 13.38 11.42 -7.96
C ALA A 158 14.55 10.54 -7.51
N ALA A 159 14.65 10.22 -6.21
CA ALA A 159 15.67 9.33 -5.68
C ALA A 159 15.53 7.91 -6.26
N GLN A 160 14.31 7.38 -6.33
CA GLN A 160 14.03 6.07 -6.91
C GLN A 160 14.34 6.03 -8.42
N MET A 161 14.00 7.09 -9.15
CA MET A 161 14.33 7.25 -10.57
C MET A 161 15.85 7.25 -10.78
N LEU A 162 16.59 8.01 -9.97
CA LEU A 162 18.05 8.09 -10.07
C LEU A 162 18.70 6.74 -9.76
N ALA A 163 18.23 6.05 -8.71
CA ALA A 163 18.71 4.71 -8.37
C ALA A 163 18.45 3.71 -9.51
N SER A 164 17.23 3.70 -10.07
CA SER A 164 16.86 2.87 -11.22
C SER A 164 17.76 3.16 -12.43
N TYR A 165 17.99 4.44 -12.76
CA TYR A 165 18.88 4.86 -13.83
C TYR A 165 20.32 4.35 -13.63
N LEU A 166 20.90 4.54 -12.45
CA LEU A 166 22.28 4.11 -12.16
C LEU A 166 22.45 2.60 -12.25
N VAL A 167 21.49 1.84 -11.71
CA VAL A 167 21.49 0.37 -11.80
C VAL A 167 21.41 -0.07 -13.25
N VAL A 168 20.49 0.51 -14.03
CA VAL A 168 20.30 0.17 -15.45
C VAL A 168 21.54 0.53 -16.27
N LEU A 169 22.15 1.68 -16.04
CA LEU A 169 23.36 2.10 -16.72
C LEU A 169 24.54 1.17 -16.43
N ALA A 170 24.82 0.91 -15.14
CA ALA A 170 25.96 0.09 -14.74
C ALA A 170 25.87 -1.34 -15.30
N THR A 171 24.69 -1.95 -15.19
CA THR A 171 24.45 -3.31 -15.68
C THR A 171 24.41 -3.38 -17.21
N HIS A 172 23.83 -2.39 -17.90
CA HIS A 172 23.83 -2.33 -19.36
C HIS A 172 25.24 -2.20 -19.92
N VAL A 173 26.09 -1.37 -19.31
CA VAL A 173 27.50 -1.21 -19.73
C VAL A 173 28.30 -2.49 -19.50
N LEU A 174 28.07 -3.20 -18.38
CA LEU A 174 28.80 -4.42 -18.04
C LEU A 174 28.37 -5.64 -18.87
N THR A 175 27.07 -5.83 -19.08
CA THR A 175 26.51 -7.06 -19.67
C THR A 175 26.08 -6.91 -21.13
N ARG A 176 25.91 -5.67 -21.61
CA ARG A 176 25.30 -5.33 -22.91
C ARG A 176 23.91 -5.92 -23.15
N TRP A 177 23.23 -6.36 -22.09
CA TRP A 177 21.85 -6.83 -22.15
C TRP A 177 20.87 -5.70 -22.43
N THR A 178 19.71 -6.02 -22.98
CA THR A 178 18.66 -5.04 -23.29
C THR A 178 18.24 -4.29 -22.02
N ALA A 179 18.33 -2.96 -22.04
CA ALA A 179 18.06 -2.10 -20.89
C ALA A 179 16.65 -2.26 -20.32
N VAL A 180 15.67 -2.66 -21.14
CA VAL A 180 14.29 -2.93 -20.73
C VAL A 180 14.20 -4.07 -19.71
N TRP A 181 14.90 -5.18 -19.95
CA TRP A 181 14.87 -6.35 -19.04
C TRP A 181 15.53 -6.03 -17.70
N ILE A 182 16.67 -5.34 -17.78
CA ILE A 182 17.38 -4.85 -16.61
C ILE A 182 16.49 -3.93 -15.79
N LYS A 183 15.81 -2.99 -16.45
CA LYS A 183 14.92 -2.04 -15.79
C LYS A 183 13.72 -2.70 -15.14
N LEU A 184 13.12 -3.69 -15.78
CA LEU A 184 12.03 -4.47 -15.19
C LEU A 184 12.46 -5.08 -13.84
N VAL A 185 13.63 -5.72 -13.80
CA VAL A 185 14.15 -6.33 -12.57
C VAL A 185 14.50 -5.25 -11.53
N ALA A 186 15.17 -4.18 -11.95
CA ALA A 186 15.54 -3.08 -11.06
C ALA A 186 14.31 -2.42 -10.41
N ASP A 187 13.25 -2.18 -11.19
CA ASP A 187 12.02 -1.55 -10.70
C ASP A 187 11.25 -2.48 -9.73
N ILE A 188 11.26 -3.80 -9.94
CA ILE A 188 10.70 -4.76 -8.98
C ILE A 188 11.45 -4.72 -7.65
N VAL A 189 12.79 -4.76 -7.70
CA VAL A 189 13.63 -4.70 -6.49
C VAL A 189 13.43 -3.37 -5.75
N LEU A 190 13.44 -2.26 -6.48
CA LEU A 190 13.20 -0.93 -5.90
C LEU A 190 11.79 -0.80 -5.33
N ALA A 191 10.77 -1.42 -5.93
CA ALA A 191 9.42 -1.43 -5.38
C ALA A 191 9.36 -2.18 -4.03
N VAL A 192 10.04 -3.32 -3.91
CA VAL A 192 10.12 -4.08 -2.65
C VAL A 192 10.86 -3.28 -1.57
N VAL A 193 12.00 -2.68 -1.92
CA VAL A 193 12.78 -1.85 -0.99
C VAL A 193 11.99 -0.59 -0.60
N GLY A 194 11.36 0.08 -1.57
CA GLY A 194 10.52 1.26 -1.36
C GLY A 194 9.34 0.97 -0.44
N TYR A 195 8.70 -0.20 -0.58
CA TYR A 195 7.63 -0.63 0.32
C TYR A 195 8.08 -0.76 1.78
N GLN A 196 9.35 -1.08 2.05
CA GLN A 196 9.86 -1.11 3.43
C GLN A 196 10.16 0.29 4.00
N ILE A 197 10.46 1.26 3.13
CA ILE A 197 10.86 2.62 3.51
C ILE A 197 9.64 3.53 3.66
N HIS A 198 8.64 3.41 2.77
CA HIS A 198 7.43 4.25 2.76
C HIS A 198 6.69 4.25 4.11
N PRO A 199 6.46 3.10 4.79
CA PRO A 199 5.80 3.06 6.09
C PRO A 199 6.56 3.80 7.19
N ARG A 200 7.89 3.82 7.13
CA ARG A 200 8.74 4.36 8.21
C ARG A 200 8.98 5.86 8.09
N TRP A 201 9.12 6.35 6.87
CA TRP A 201 9.40 7.76 6.60
C TRP A 201 8.12 8.58 6.42
N LEU A 202 7.16 8.05 5.66
CA LEU A 202 5.92 8.76 5.40
C LEU A 202 5.04 8.78 6.65
N PHE A 203 5.04 7.73 7.50
CA PHE A 203 4.18 7.65 8.70
C PHE A 203 4.89 8.01 10.00
N LYS A 204 5.95 8.82 9.96
CA LYS A 204 6.30 9.59 11.15
C LYS A 204 5.12 10.50 11.46
N SER A 205 4.27 10.05 12.37
CA SER A 205 3.38 10.91 13.14
C SER A 205 4.28 11.97 13.74
N HIS A 206 3.95 13.23 13.50
CA HIS A 206 4.32 14.26 14.46
C HIS A 206 3.83 13.73 15.80
N ARG A 207 4.74 13.22 16.64
CA ARG A 207 4.50 13.23 18.07
C ARG A 207 4.43 14.70 18.38
N GLY A 208 3.20 15.21 18.53
CA GLY A 208 2.99 16.49 19.17
C GLY A 208 3.82 16.49 20.43
N ILE A 209 4.63 17.52 20.57
CA ILE A 209 5.28 17.86 21.81
C ILE A 209 4.14 18.15 22.78
N GLU A 210 3.70 17.12 23.52
CA GLU A 210 2.98 17.32 24.77
C GLU A 210 4.04 17.81 25.76
N GLY A 211 4.06 19.12 25.94
CA GLY A 211 4.99 19.85 26.77
C GLY A 211 4.53 21.29 26.92
N ALA A 212 3.38 21.48 27.57
CA ALA A 212 3.02 22.65 28.38
C ALA A 212 1.72 22.35 29.14
#